data_AF-A0A7Y2EGC0-F1
#
_entry.id   AF-A0A7Y2EGC0-F1
#
_cell.length_a   1.000
_cell.length_b   1.000
_cell.length_c   1.000
_cell.angle_alpha   90.00
_cell.angle_beta   90.00
_cell.angle_gamma   90.00
#
_symmetry.space_group_name_H-M   'P 1'
#
loop_
_entity.id
_entity.type
_entity.pdbx_description
1 polymer ?
#
loop_
_entity_poly.entity_id
_entity_poly.type
_entity_poly.pdbx_seq_one_letter_code
_entity_poly.pdbx_strand_id
1 'polypeptide(L)'
;LDAAYEVTFFNGKIASVVSKRDTYTGGAHGNQDFVTMLLDLEGGRRINPEGLFVDFSAGSEAFEAIQAYVRDSISFERASRLGLPEIPPEDLDWILEGTATPEQLLRFTLMDYDEAEKVSDILMYFPPYQVGSYAEGSYMLDVPALVFADYLAPEFRPLFDDGQ
;
A
#
# COMPACT_ATOMS: atom_id res chain seq x y z
N LEU A 1 14.57 18.39 -4.73
CA LEU A 1 13.36 17.61 -4.45
C LEU A 1 12.55 17.66 -5.72
N ASP A 2 12.53 16.56 -6.45
CA ASP A 2 11.64 16.40 -7.59
C ASP A 2 10.44 15.58 -7.10
N ALA A 3 9.23 16.03 -7.44
CA ALA A 3 7.99 15.37 -7.05
C ALA A 3 7.09 15.21 -8.27
N ALA A 4 6.71 13.96 -8.56
CA ALA A 4 5.65 13.63 -9.49
C ALA A 4 4.38 13.30 -8.71
N TYR A 5 3.21 13.58 -9.29
CA TYR A 5 1.91 13.27 -8.71
C TYR A 5 1.09 12.46 -9.71
N GLU A 6 0.37 11.49 -9.19
CA GLU A 6 -0.52 10.63 -9.96
C GLU A 6 -1.83 10.47 -9.20
N VAL A 7 -2.95 10.67 -9.90
CA VAL A 7 -4.28 10.30 -9.39
C VAL A 7 -4.50 8.85 -9.78
N THR A 8 -4.60 7.98 -8.80
CA THR A 8 -4.69 6.53 -9.01
C THR A 8 -6.13 6.02 -8.97
N PHE A 9 -7.05 6.81 -8.41
CA PHE A 9 -8.47 6.53 -8.40
C PHE A 9 -9.26 7.84 -8.31
N PHE A 10 -10.37 7.92 -9.04
CA PHE A 10 -11.32 9.04 -8.96
C PHE A 10 -12.71 8.64 -9.44
N ASN A 11 -13.74 8.83 -8.60
CA ASN A 11 -15.13 8.57 -8.96
C ASN A 11 -16.05 9.81 -8.79
N GLY A 12 -15.48 11.01 -8.83
CA GLY A 12 -16.22 12.26 -8.61
C GLY A 12 -16.43 12.63 -7.14
N LYS A 13 -16.39 11.66 -6.21
CA LYS A 13 -16.57 11.88 -4.76
C LYS A 13 -15.28 11.66 -3.98
N ILE A 14 -14.54 10.62 -4.34
CA ILE A 14 -13.25 10.27 -3.74
C ILE A 14 -12.15 10.47 -4.77
N ALA A 15 -11.00 10.96 -4.34
CA ALA A 15 -9.76 10.93 -5.09
C ALA A 15 -8.64 10.26 -4.27
N SER A 16 -7.87 9.39 -4.91
CA SER A 16 -6.65 8.82 -4.36
C SER A 16 -5.44 9.29 -5.15
N VAL A 17 -4.42 9.76 -4.45
CA VAL A 17 -3.24 10.40 -5.06
C VAL A 17 -1.97 9.86 -4.42
N VAL A 18 -0.98 9.54 -5.24
CA VAL A 18 0.39 9.29 -4.80
C VAL A 18 1.31 10.40 -5.29
N SER A 19 2.28 10.78 -4.46
CA SER A 19 3.41 11.59 -4.84
C SER A 19 4.69 10.81 -4.64
N LYS A 20 5.41 10.54 -5.72
CA LYS A 20 6.76 10.00 -5.67
C LYS A 20 7.75 11.16 -5.49
N ARG A 21 8.61 11.05 -4.50
CA ARG A 21 9.59 12.08 -4.11
C ARG A 21 11.00 11.53 -4.18
N ASP A 22 11.82 12.16 -4.99
CA ASP A 22 13.24 11.84 -5.08
C ASP A 22 14.05 12.93 -4.38
N THR A 23 14.85 12.53 -3.39
CA THR A 23 15.67 13.42 -2.58
C THR A 23 17.13 13.05 -2.70
N TYR A 24 17.97 13.98 -3.17
CA TYR A 24 19.42 13.86 -3.16
C TYR A 24 20.02 14.98 -2.32
N THR A 25 20.70 14.62 -1.23
CA THR A 25 21.34 15.58 -0.30
C THR A 25 22.88 15.52 -0.36
N GLY A 26 23.44 14.97 -1.43
CA GLY A 26 24.85 14.59 -1.53
C GLY A 26 25.11 13.19 -0.95
N GLY A 27 26.15 12.51 -1.44
CA GLY A 27 26.45 11.11 -1.09
C GLY A 27 26.42 10.17 -2.30
N ALA A 28 26.40 8.86 -2.05
CA ALA A 28 26.52 7.83 -3.08
C ALA A 28 25.27 7.70 -3.98
N HIS A 29 24.06 7.95 -3.47
CA HIS A 29 22.80 7.90 -4.22
C HIS A 29 21.72 8.79 -3.58
N GLY A 30 20.62 9.04 -4.29
CA GLY A 30 19.41 9.68 -3.75
C GLY A 30 18.47 8.67 -3.08
N ASN A 31 17.50 9.13 -2.30
CA ASN A 31 16.46 8.29 -1.71
C ASN A 31 15.09 8.63 -2.33
N GLN A 32 14.30 7.58 -2.53
CA GLN A 32 12.93 7.66 -3.02
C GLN A 32 11.96 7.45 -1.86
N ASP A 33 10.92 8.27 -1.80
CA ASP A 33 9.83 8.13 -0.84
C ASP A 33 8.48 8.34 -1.55
N PHE A 34 7.40 7.90 -0.91
CA PHE A 34 6.04 8.07 -1.40
C PHE A 34 5.17 8.74 -0.36
N VAL A 35 4.33 9.67 -0.81
CA VAL A 35 3.29 10.28 0.01
C VAL A 35 1.95 10.02 -0.63
N THR A 36 1.07 9.33 0.09
CA THR A 36 -0.28 9.01 -0.38
C THR A 36 -1.33 9.90 0.30
N MET A 37 -2.38 10.22 -0.44
CA MET A 37 -3.50 11.04 0.02
C MET A 37 -4.82 10.44 -0.45
N LEU A 38 -5.75 10.29 0.49
CA LEU A 38 -7.15 9.95 0.22
C LEU A 38 -7.99 11.19 0.52
N LEU A 39 -8.80 11.62 -0.45
CA LEU A 39 -9.56 12.86 -0.38
C LEU A 39 -11.05 12.56 -0.55
N ASP A 40 -11.84 13.02 0.41
CA ASP A 40 -13.29 13.15 0.34
C ASP A 40 -13.62 14.53 -0.22
N LEU A 41 -14.01 14.58 -1.49
CA LEU A 41 -14.25 15.81 -2.24
C LEU A 41 -15.60 16.44 -1.92
N GLU A 42 -16.59 15.64 -1.51
CA GLU A 42 -17.90 16.15 -1.09
C GLU A 42 -17.80 16.79 0.30
N GLY A 43 -17.09 16.14 1.23
CA GLY A 43 -16.83 16.63 2.58
C GLY A 43 -15.69 17.65 2.67
N GLY A 44 -14.89 17.82 1.61
CA GLY A 44 -13.76 18.74 1.57
C GLY A 44 -12.65 18.38 2.58
N ARG A 45 -12.42 17.09 2.83
CA ARG A 45 -11.51 16.61 3.88
C ARG A 45 -10.60 15.49 3.41
N ARG A 46 -9.46 15.34 4.09
CA ARG A 46 -8.60 14.17 3.93
C ARG A 46 -9.15 12.99 4.75
N ILE A 47 -9.17 11.81 4.15
CA ILE A 47 -9.45 10.54 4.84
C ILE A 47 -8.11 10.03 5.39
N ASN A 48 -8.07 9.66 6.68
CA ASN A 48 -6.96 8.90 7.23
C ASN A 48 -7.08 7.45 6.70
N PRO A 49 -6.07 6.88 6.02
CA PRO A 49 -6.14 5.51 5.50
C PRO A 49 -6.52 4.47 6.56
N GLU A 50 -6.08 4.66 7.81
CA GLU A 50 -6.46 3.80 8.94
C GLU A 50 -7.98 3.78 9.16
N GLY A 51 -8.64 4.92 8.96
CA GLY A 51 -10.08 5.07 9.13
C GLY A 51 -10.92 4.37 8.07
N LEU A 52 -10.32 3.77 7.04
CA LEU A 52 -11.05 2.90 6.12
C LEU A 52 -11.54 1.62 6.80
N PHE A 53 -10.89 1.20 7.89
CA PHE A 53 -11.17 -0.03 8.61
C PHE A 53 -11.90 0.25 9.92
N VAL A 54 -12.69 -0.71 10.40
CA VAL A 54 -13.33 -0.66 11.72
C VAL A 54 -12.28 -0.58 12.83
N ASP A 55 -11.23 -1.39 12.70
CA ASP A 55 -10.05 -1.43 13.56
C ASP A 55 -8.85 -1.85 12.70
N PHE A 56 -7.78 -1.08 12.75
CA PHE A 56 -6.51 -1.39 12.07
C PHE A 56 -5.32 -1.38 13.05
N SER A 57 -5.59 -1.52 14.36
CA SER A 57 -4.56 -1.61 15.37
C SER A 57 -3.75 -2.91 15.26
N ALA A 58 -2.56 -2.94 15.86
CA ALA A 58 -1.71 -4.13 15.85
C ALA A 58 -2.44 -5.33 16.50
N GLY A 59 -2.56 -6.43 15.76
CA GLY A 59 -3.29 -7.64 16.16
C GLY A 59 -4.79 -7.61 15.86
N SER A 60 -5.31 -6.57 15.20
CA SER A 60 -6.66 -6.60 14.64
C SER A 60 -6.75 -7.53 13.43
N GLU A 61 -7.93 -8.10 13.16
CA GLU A 61 -8.13 -9.01 12.03
C GLU A 61 -7.81 -8.34 10.68
N ALA A 62 -8.16 -7.06 10.53
CA ALA A 62 -7.85 -6.29 9.33
C ALA A 62 -6.34 -6.16 9.10
N PHE A 63 -5.60 -5.80 10.16
CA PHE A 63 -4.16 -5.66 10.10
C PHE A 63 -3.49 -7.01 9.81
N GLU A 64 -3.88 -8.08 10.49
CA GLU A 64 -3.29 -9.41 10.29
C GLU A 64 -3.57 -9.97 8.89
N ALA A 65 -4.78 -9.78 8.36
CA ALA A 65 -5.14 -10.20 7.01
C ALA A 65 -4.29 -9.50 5.93
N ILE A 66 -4.20 -8.16 6.01
CA ILE A 66 -3.37 -7.38 5.07
C ILE A 66 -1.89 -7.69 5.26
N GLN A 67 -1.41 -7.79 6.50
CA GLN A 67 0.00 -8.09 6.80
C GLN A 67 0.40 -9.45 6.22
N ALA A 68 -0.40 -10.50 6.41
CA ALA A 68 -0.11 -11.82 5.88
C ALA A 68 -0.03 -11.79 4.34
N TYR A 69 -1.04 -11.21 3.69
CA TYR A 69 -1.07 -11.10 2.23
C TYR A 69 0.14 -10.32 1.68
N VAL A 70 0.48 -9.19 2.31
CA VAL A 70 1.63 -8.37 1.91
C VAL A 70 2.94 -9.13 2.05
N ARG A 71 3.16 -9.83 3.17
CA ARG A 71 4.41 -10.57 3.41
C ARG A 71 4.62 -11.68 2.39
N ASP A 72 3.55 -12.42 2.07
CA ASP A 72 3.59 -13.47 1.06
C ASP A 72 3.86 -12.88 -0.33
N SER A 73 3.22 -11.75 -0.65
CA SER A 73 3.38 -11.06 -1.93
C SER A 73 4.80 -10.50 -2.13
N ILE A 74 5.38 -9.86 -1.11
CA ILE A 74 6.78 -9.38 -1.16
C ILE A 74 7.74 -10.57 -1.32
N SER A 75 7.51 -11.66 -0.58
CA SER A 75 8.36 -12.85 -0.65
C SER A 75 8.33 -13.48 -2.04
N PHE A 76 7.13 -13.59 -2.63
CA PHE A 76 6.95 -14.09 -3.99
C PHE A 76 7.62 -13.17 -5.03
N GLU A 77 7.40 -11.86 -4.94
CA GLU A 77 8.02 -10.90 -5.87
C GLU A 77 9.55 -10.92 -5.76
N ARG A 78 10.10 -10.94 -4.53
CA ARG A 78 11.56 -11.02 -4.32
C ARG A 78 12.13 -12.32 -4.89
N ALA A 79 11.52 -13.47 -4.63
CA ALA A 79 11.97 -14.75 -5.19
C ALA A 79 11.99 -14.70 -6.72
N SER A 80 10.93 -14.15 -7.33
CA SER A 80 10.83 -13.94 -8.78
C SER A 80 11.97 -13.05 -9.31
N ARG A 81 12.25 -11.91 -8.66
CA ARG A 81 13.37 -11.00 -9.03
C ARG A 81 14.73 -11.69 -8.96
N LEU A 82 14.92 -12.63 -8.03
CA LEU A 82 16.16 -13.39 -7.85
C LEU A 82 16.24 -14.66 -8.72
N GLY A 83 15.15 -15.05 -9.40
CA GLY A 83 15.08 -16.32 -10.13
C GLY A 83 15.12 -17.54 -9.22
N LEU A 84 14.63 -17.39 -7.97
CA LEU A 84 14.57 -18.45 -6.97
C LEU A 84 13.13 -18.98 -6.83
N PRO A 85 12.95 -20.24 -6.40
CA PRO A 85 11.63 -20.76 -6.07
C PRO A 85 11.04 -20.12 -4.80
N GLU A 86 11.89 -19.71 -3.87
CA GLU A 86 11.56 -19.06 -2.61
C GLU A 86 12.75 -18.19 -2.16
N ILE A 87 12.49 -17.24 -1.26
CA ILE A 87 13.56 -16.42 -0.69
C ILE A 87 14.30 -17.18 0.42
N PRO A 88 15.61 -16.96 0.59
CA PRO A 88 16.36 -17.49 1.74
C PRO A 88 15.75 -17.04 3.08
N PRO A 89 15.72 -17.89 4.11
CA PRO A 89 15.16 -17.52 5.42
C PRO A 89 15.80 -16.27 6.04
N GLU A 90 17.09 -16.04 5.81
CA GLU A 90 17.83 -14.86 6.28
C GLU A 90 17.33 -13.54 5.67
N ASP A 91 16.65 -13.60 4.51
CA ASP A 91 16.09 -12.41 3.86
C ASP A 91 14.67 -12.08 4.36
N LEU A 92 14.07 -12.94 5.19
CA LEU A 92 12.74 -12.72 5.77
C LEU A 92 12.72 -11.57 6.77
N ASP A 93 13.83 -11.33 7.49
CA ASP A 93 13.88 -10.32 8.55
C ASP A 93 13.50 -8.92 8.03
N TRP A 94 13.97 -8.56 6.83
CA TRP A 94 13.57 -7.30 6.16
C TRP A 94 12.06 -7.18 5.97
N ILE A 95 11.41 -8.27 5.56
CA ILE A 95 9.97 -8.30 5.31
C ILE A 95 9.22 -8.23 6.64
N LEU A 96 9.64 -9.02 7.64
CA LEU A 96 9.02 -9.07 8.96
C LEU A 96 9.10 -7.72 9.68
N GLU A 97 10.29 -7.11 9.72
CA GLU A 97 10.53 -5.81 10.36
C GLU A 97 9.86 -4.65 9.59
N GLY A 98 9.89 -4.70 8.26
CA GLY A 98 9.31 -3.68 7.39
C GLY A 98 7.79 -3.64 7.34
N THR A 99 7.13 -4.62 7.95
CA THR A 99 5.66 -4.78 7.97
C THR A 99 5.10 -5.05 9.37
N ALA A 100 5.92 -4.90 10.43
CA ALA A 100 5.59 -5.24 11.80
C ALA A 100 4.48 -4.39 12.44
N THR A 101 4.27 -3.14 11.99
CA THR A 101 3.30 -2.20 12.60
C THR A 101 2.25 -1.72 11.59
N PRO A 102 1.06 -1.31 12.05
CA PRO A 102 0.02 -0.75 11.18
C PRO A 102 0.52 0.40 10.30
N GLU A 103 1.31 1.32 10.85
CA GLU A 103 1.78 2.52 10.14
C GLU A 103 2.61 2.17 8.89
N GLN A 104 3.30 1.03 8.92
CA GLN A 104 4.10 0.54 7.79
C GLN A 104 3.24 0.04 6.62
N LEU A 105 1.95 -0.24 6.85
CA LEU A 105 0.98 -0.75 5.88
C LEU A 105 -0.09 0.28 5.49
N LEU A 106 0.00 1.54 5.97
CA LEU A 106 -0.98 2.59 5.65
C LEU A 106 -0.57 3.47 4.46
N ARG A 107 0.58 3.19 3.85
CA ARG A 107 1.05 3.91 2.66
C ARG A 107 0.50 3.25 1.40
N PHE A 108 -0.77 3.48 1.11
CA PHE A 108 -1.41 2.98 -0.10
C PHE A 108 -2.27 4.04 -0.77
N THR A 109 -2.62 3.77 -2.02
CA THR A 109 -3.67 4.44 -2.76
C THR A 109 -4.79 3.45 -3.11
N LEU A 110 -5.96 3.96 -3.45
CA LEU A 110 -7.06 3.17 -4.00
C LEU A 110 -6.84 2.99 -5.50
N MET A 111 -7.28 1.85 -6.03
CA MET A 111 -7.24 1.49 -7.45
C MET A 111 -8.58 0.88 -7.86
N ASP A 112 -9.01 1.15 -9.08
CA ASP A 112 -10.07 0.43 -9.76
C ASP A 112 -9.51 -0.34 -10.96
N TYR A 113 -9.89 -1.61 -11.08
CA TYR A 113 -9.81 -2.32 -12.35
C TYR A 113 -11.02 -1.94 -13.21
N ASP A 114 -10.79 -1.71 -14.50
CA ASP A 114 -11.81 -1.50 -15.54
C ASP A 114 -12.68 -0.23 -15.45
N GLU A 115 -12.13 0.90 -14.99
CA GLU A 115 -12.84 2.20 -14.89
C GLU A 115 -14.15 2.11 -14.07
N ALA A 116 -14.20 1.17 -13.11
CA ALA A 116 -15.34 0.99 -12.24
C ALA A 116 -15.48 2.19 -11.28
N GLU A 117 -16.72 2.59 -10.98
CA GLU A 117 -16.97 3.61 -9.93
C GLU A 117 -16.57 3.14 -8.52
N LYS A 118 -16.12 1.89 -8.40
CA LYS A 118 -15.75 1.17 -7.17
C LYS A 118 -14.28 0.75 -7.18
N VAL A 119 -13.70 0.74 -6.00
CA VAL A 119 -12.32 0.33 -5.74
C VAL A 119 -12.23 -1.19 -5.69
N SER A 120 -11.35 -1.78 -6.49
CA SER A 120 -11.08 -3.22 -6.51
C SER A 120 -9.87 -3.62 -5.68
N ASP A 121 -8.90 -2.70 -5.51
CA ASP A 121 -7.62 -2.98 -4.87
C ASP A 121 -7.10 -1.74 -4.13
N ILE A 122 -6.19 -1.96 -3.17
CA ILE A 122 -5.27 -0.92 -2.72
C ILE A 122 -3.88 -1.18 -3.30
N LEU A 123 -3.24 -0.16 -3.86
CA LEU A 123 -1.84 -0.23 -4.27
C LEU A 123 -0.96 0.29 -3.13
N MET A 124 -0.21 -0.59 -2.50
CA MET A 124 0.64 -0.30 -1.35
C MET A 124 2.08 -0.03 -1.76
N TYR A 125 2.71 0.98 -1.16
CA TYR A 125 4.05 1.46 -1.52
C TYR A 125 5.06 1.26 -0.40
N PHE A 126 6.11 0.50 -0.71
CA PHE A 126 7.24 0.26 0.16
C PHE A 126 8.49 0.95 -0.43
N PRO A 127 8.95 2.09 0.11
CA PRO A 127 10.18 2.73 -0.32
C PRO A 127 11.40 1.82 -0.08
N PRO A 128 12.54 2.12 -0.73
CA PRO A 128 13.79 1.40 -0.47
C PRO A 128 14.13 1.42 1.03
N TYR A 129 14.75 0.34 1.52
CA TYR A 129 15.05 0.09 2.94
C TYR A 129 13.85 -0.22 3.85
N GLN A 130 12.60 -0.19 3.37
CA GLN A 130 11.49 -0.63 4.21
C GLN A 130 11.46 -2.15 4.31
N VAL A 131 11.35 -2.84 3.16
CA VAL A 131 11.19 -4.31 3.11
C VAL A 131 12.34 -5.00 2.40
N GLY A 132 13.37 -4.27 1.99
CA GLY A 132 14.53 -4.76 1.25
C GLY A 132 15.61 -3.70 1.08
N SER A 133 16.77 -4.10 0.59
CA SER A 133 17.91 -3.21 0.38
C SER A 133 17.63 -2.13 -0.68
N TYR A 134 18.44 -1.07 -0.71
CA TYR A 134 18.32 -0.04 -1.75
C TYR A 134 18.49 -0.56 -3.17
N ALA A 135 19.35 -1.56 -3.36
CA ALA A 135 19.63 -2.14 -4.68
C ALA A 135 18.41 -2.86 -5.28
N GLU A 136 17.48 -3.31 -4.44
CA GLU A 136 16.21 -3.90 -4.88
C GLU A 136 15.19 -2.83 -5.30
N GLY A 137 15.41 -1.57 -4.92
CA GLY A 137 14.46 -0.50 -5.15
C GLY A 137 13.20 -0.62 -4.30
N SER A 138 12.11 -0.02 -4.78
CA SER A 138 10.80 -0.05 -4.12
C SER A 138 10.02 -1.32 -4.45
N TYR A 139 9.09 -1.67 -3.57
CA TYR A 139 8.02 -2.63 -3.83
C TYR A 139 6.70 -1.88 -3.93
N MET A 140 5.87 -2.26 -4.89
CA MET A 140 4.52 -1.74 -5.10
C MET A 140 3.61 -2.95 -5.29
N LEU A 141 2.61 -3.11 -4.44
CA LEU A 141 1.81 -4.33 -4.39
C LEU A 141 0.32 -4.00 -4.38
N ASP A 142 -0.43 -4.65 -5.27
CA ASP A 142 -1.87 -4.66 -5.23
C ASP A 142 -2.34 -5.60 -4.12
N VAL A 143 -3.19 -5.10 -3.22
CA VAL A 143 -3.92 -5.91 -2.24
C VAL A 143 -5.39 -5.88 -2.64
N PRO A 144 -5.97 -7.00 -3.08
CA PRO A 144 -7.35 -7.06 -3.50
C PRO A 144 -8.33 -6.74 -2.37
N ALA A 145 -9.44 -6.08 -2.70
CA ALA A 145 -10.51 -5.78 -1.74
C ALA A 145 -11.00 -7.03 -1.01
N LEU A 146 -11.03 -8.18 -1.66
CA LEU A 146 -11.39 -9.47 -1.05
C LEU A 146 -10.55 -9.82 0.20
N VAL A 147 -9.33 -9.30 0.33
CA VAL A 147 -8.47 -9.51 1.50
C VAL A 147 -8.98 -8.77 2.73
N PHE A 148 -9.65 -7.62 2.55
CA PHE A 148 -9.95 -6.71 3.65
C PHE A 148 -11.38 -6.15 3.69
N ALA A 149 -12.23 -6.46 2.71
CA ALA A 149 -13.57 -5.88 2.55
C ALA A 149 -14.46 -6.09 3.80
N ASP A 150 -14.36 -7.25 4.44
CA ASP A 150 -15.12 -7.58 5.65
C ASP A 150 -14.80 -6.66 6.84
N TYR A 151 -13.58 -6.10 6.85
CA TYR A 151 -13.08 -5.26 7.94
C TYR A 151 -13.26 -3.75 7.69
N LEU A 152 -13.80 -3.37 6.53
CA LEU A 152 -14.06 -1.97 6.20
C LEU A 152 -15.09 -1.35 7.15
N ALA A 153 -14.84 -0.11 7.55
CA ALA A 153 -15.83 0.68 8.28
C ALA A 153 -17.10 0.84 7.41
N PRO A 154 -18.31 0.76 8.00
CA PRO A 154 -19.56 0.67 7.24
C PRO A 154 -19.76 1.79 6.22
N GLU A 155 -19.28 3.00 6.51
CA GLU A 155 -19.37 4.16 5.62
C GLU A 155 -18.53 4.02 4.34
N PHE A 156 -17.47 3.21 4.35
CA PHE A 156 -16.58 3.01 3.21
C PHE A 156 -16.92 1.77 2.40
N ARG A 157 -17.65 0.79 2.94
CA ARG A 157 -18.05 -0.42 2.20
C ARG A 157 -18.67 -0.14 0.82
N PRO A 158 -19.57 0.83 0.62
CA PRO A 158 -20.14 1.12 -0.69
C PRO A 158 -19.11 1.58 -1.75
N LEU A 159 -17.93 2.04 -1.32
CA LEU A 159 -16.83 2.47 -2.21
C LEU A 159 -16.12 1.29 -2.88
N PHE A 160 -16.18 0.10 -2.29
CA PHE A 160 -15.42 -1.05 -2.75
C PHE A 160 -16.29 -2.03 -3.55
N ASP A 161 -15.65 -2.70 -4.49
CA ASP A 161 -16.17 -3.91 -5.12
C ASP A 161 -15.68 -5.10 -4.29
N ASP A 162 -16.59 -5.70 -3.53
CA ASP A 162 -16.31 -6.85 -2.68
C ASP A 162 -16.49 -8.19 -3.42
N GLY A 163 -16.75 -8.15 -4.73
CA GLY A 163 -16.85 -9.34 -5.58
C GLY A 163 -18.03 -10.25 -5.25
N GLN A 164 -19.04 -9.73 -4.52
CA GLN A 164 -20.33 -10.38 -4.25
C GLN A 164 -21.29 -10.27 -5.44
#